data_AF-W4K2I3-F1
#
_entry.id   AF-W4K2I3-F1
#
_cell.length_a   1.000
_cell.length_b   1.000
_cell.length_c   1.000
_cell.angle_alpha   90.00
_cell.angle_beta   90.00
_cell.angle_gamma   90.00
#
_symmetry.space_group_name_H-M   'P 1'
#
loop_
_entity.id
_entity.type
_entity.pdbx_description
1 polymer ?
#
loop_
_entity_poly.entity_id
_entity_poly.type
_entity_poly.pdbx_seq_one_letter_code
_entity_poly.pdbx_strand_id
1 'polypeptide(L)'
;MERTIGNLGEEVKQLSNPYENLSLHGVWHSQVNTLKAMVPDLKPAKPSLPHRSQVCADGYVLLCAYDCTTRLFPVIESLALWGYLEECGAELPANWVMEKTYKWAHLLLPNGHIACSAWKEQAKALLETRIAHCIKLQTQGIVEFAKVDFYFWYKILD
;
A
#
# COMPACT_ATOMS: atom_id res chain seq x y z
N MET A 1 9.33 -12.96 1.40
CA MET A 1 10.05 -14.10 2.00
C MET A 1 9.62 -14.36 3.45
N GLU A 2 9.57 -13.37 4.34
CA GLU A 2 9.13 -13.57 5.75
C GLU A 2 7.73 -14.21 5.90
N ARG A 3 6.74 -13.77 5.11
CA ARG A 3 5.39 -14.38 5.13
C ARG A 3 5.39 -15.86 4.71
N THR A 4 6.35 -16.27 3.89
CA THR A 4 6.47 -17.66 3.46
C THR A 4 6.86 -18.54 4.63
N ILE A 5 7.76 -18.09 5.51
CA ILE A 5 8.17 -18.85 6.71
C ILE A 5 7.01 -18.99 7.70
N GLY A 6 6.25 -17.90 7.94
CA GLY A 6 5.06 -17.94 8.79
C GLY A 6 3.98 -18.88 8.24
N ASN A 7 3.64 -18.74 6.96
CA ASN A 7 2.65 -19.62 6.31
C ASN A 7 3.11 -21.09 6.31
N LEU A 8 4.39 -21.35 6.02
CA LEU A 8 4.95 -22.71 6.09
C LEU A 8 4.89 -23.25 7.53
N GLY A 9 5.14 -22.41 8.54
CA GLY A 9 4.97 -22.76 9.94
C GLY A 9 3.54 -23.14 10.31
N GLU A 10 2.54 -22.41 9.79
CA GLU A 10 1.11 -22.74 9.95
C GLU A 10 0.70 -24.04 9.21
N GLU A 11 1.37 -24.34 8.11
CA GLU A 11 1.11 -25.52 7.27
C GLU A 11 1.75 -26.81 7.83
N VAL A 12 2.85 -26.70 8.58
CA VAL A 12 3.51 -27.83 9.25
C VAL A 12 2.68 -28.26 10.47
N LYS A 13 1.65 -29.08 10.21
CA LYS A 13 0.72 -29.58 11.25
C LYS A 13 1.27 -30.78 12.05
N GLN A 14 2.36 -31.39 11.61
CA GLN A 14 2.90 -32.62 12.21
C GLN A 14 4.31 -32.40 12.81
N LEU A 15 4.40 -32.45 14.14
CA LEU A 15 5.65 -32.25 14.88
C LEU A 15 6.66 -33.42 14.75
N SER A 16 6.21 -34.61 14.34
CA SER A 16 7.07 -35.80 14.31
C SER A 16 7.96 -35.92 13.06
N ASN A 17 7.55 -35.37 11.91
CA ASN A 17 8.41 -35.25 10.73
C ASN A 17 8.18 -33.94 9.96
N PRO A 18 8.64 -32.79 10.51
CA PRO A 18 8.32 -31.47 9.97
C PRO A 18 8.95 -31.23 8.59
N TYR A 19 10.14 -31.76 8.33
CA TYR A 19 10.85 -31.54 7.07
C TYR A 19 10.23 -32.31 5.90
N GLU A 20 9.78 -33.54 6.13
CA GLU A 20 9.09 -34.33 5.11
C GLU A 20 7.74 -33.69 4.76
N ASN A 21 6.98 -33.26 5.77
CA ASN A 21 5.72 -32.56 5.58
C ASN A 21 5.91 -31.25 4.78
N LEU A 22 6.91 -30.45 5.16
CA LEU A 22 7.24 -29.19 4.50
C LEU A 22 7.64 -29.38 3.03
N SER A 23 8.45 -30.40 2.73
CA SER A 23 8.91 -30.66 1.36
C SER A 23 7.77 -31.13 0.46
N LEU A 24 6.84 -31.95 0.96
CA LEU A 24 5.61 -32.32 0.26
C LEU A 24 4.74 -31.10 -0.05
N HIS A 25 4.56 -30.21 0.93
CA HIS A 25 3.86 -28.94 0.72
C HIS A 25 4.54 -28.08 -0.34
N GLY A 26 5.87 -27.96 -0.30
CA GLY A 26 6.64 -27.23 -1.31
C GLY A 26 6.42 -27.75 -2.73
N VAL A 27 6.42 -29.08 -2.90
CA VAL A 27 6.12 -29.72 -4.20
C VAL A 27 4.69 -29.41 -4.64
N TRP A 28 3.71 -29.55 -3.75
CA TRP A 28 2.31 -29.28 -4.04
C TRP A 28 2.07 -27.82 -4.45
N HIS A 29 2.62 -26.85 -3.70
CA HIS A 29 2.57 -25.43 -4.04
C HIS A 29 3.22 -25.16 -5.40
N SER A 30 4.37 -25.78 -5.69
CA SER A 30 5.04 -25.65 -6.99
C SER A 30 4.16 -26.14 -8.14
N GLN A 31 3.53 -27.31 -7.99
CA GLN A 31 2.61 -27.86 -8.98
C GLN A 31 1.39 -26.96 -9.19
N VAL A 32 0.75 -26.51 -8.12
CA VAL A 32 -0.40 -25.59 -8.18
C VAL A 32 -0.01 -24.25 -8.82
N ASN A 33 1.14 -23.69 -8.47
CA ASN A 33 1.64 -22.45 -9.05
C ASN A 33 1.98 -22.62 -10.54
N THR A 34 2.53 -23.77 -10.92
CA THR A 34 2.80 -24.14 -12.32
C THR A 34 1.50 -24.20 -13.12
N LEU A 35 0.47 -24.87 -12.60
CA LEU A 35 -0.84 -24.94 -13.24
C LEU A 35 -1.49 -23.56 -13.39
N LYS A 36 -1.44 -22.72 -12.33
CA LYS A 36 -1.92 -21.33 -12.38
C LYS A 36 -1.13 -20.45 -13.35
N ALA A 37 0.14 -20.77 -13.61
CA ALA A 37 0.96 -20.06 -14.59
C ALA A 37 0.65 -20.50 -16.02
N MET A 38 0.45 -21.80 -16.24
CA MET A 38 0.08 -22.36 -17.55
C MET A 38 -1.35 -22.02 -17.97
N VAL A 39 -2.28 -21.95 -17.01
CA VAL A 39 -3.69 -21.64 -17.25
C VAL A 39 -4.09 -20.46 -16.37
N PRO A 40 -3.93 -19.21 -16.84
CA PRO A 40 -4.25 -18.01 -16.06
C PRO A 40 -5.71 -17.95 -15.60
N ASP A 41 -6.64 -18.57 -16.33
CA ASP A 41 -8.06 -18.62 -16.01
C ASP A 41 -8.38 -19.40 -14.74
N LEU A 42 -7.46 -20.27 -14.28
CA LEU A 42 -7.57 -20.95 -12.98
C LEU A 42 -7.24 -20.02 -11.80
N LYS A 43 -6.68 -18.83 -12.05
CA LYS A 43 -6.48 -17.85 -10.98
C LYS A 43 -7.85 -17.35 -10.54
N PRO A 44 -8.14 -17.36 -9.22
CA PRO A 44 -9.39 -16.78 -8.74
C PRO A 44 -9.50 -15.34 -9.23
N ALA A 45 -10.70 -14.92 -9.60
CA ALA A 45 -10.97 -13.54 -9.95
C ALA A 45 -10.41 -12.63 -8.84
N LYS A 46 -9.77 -11.52 -9.23
CA LYS A 46 -9.25 -10.56 -8.24
C LYS A 46 -10.40 -10.18 -7.31
N PRO A 47 -10.20 -10.23 -5.98
CA PRO A 47 -11.23 -9.86 -5.04
C PRO A 47 -11.74 -8.46 -5.37
N SER A 48 -13.05 -8.27 -5.33
CA SER A 48 -13.67 -6.97 -5.55
C SER A 48 -13.08 -5.95 -4.57
N LEU A 49 -12.90 -4.71 -5.04
CA LEU A 49 -12.43 -3.64 -4.16
C LEU A 49 -13.37 -3.49 -2.94
N PRO A 50 -12.82 -3.22 -1.75
CA PRO A 50 -13.64 -3.03 -0.56
C PRO A 50 -14.56 -1.81 -0.72
N HIS A 51 -15.76 -1.87 -0.13
CA HIS A 51 -16.85 -0.91 -0.36
C HIS A 51 -16.47 0.59 -0.26
N ARG A 52 -15.51 0.96 0.60
CA ARG A 52 -15.05 2.35 0.77
C ARG A 52 -13.67 2.60 0.18
N SER A 53 -13.36 1.97 -0.95
CA SER A 53 -12.17 2.30 -1.73
C SER A 53 -12.44 3.49 -2.66
N GLN A 54 -11.49 4.42 -2.77
CA GLN A 54 -11.54 5.50 -3.75
C GLN A 54 -10.63 5.14 -4.94
N VAL A 55 -11.22 4.96 -6.12
CA VAL A 55 -10.46 4.74 -7.36
C VAL A 55 -9.90 6.08 -7.83
N CYS A 56 -8.59 6.12 -8.06
CA CYS A 56 -7.86 7.25 -8.60
C CYS A 56 -7.49 6.98 -10.08
N ALA A 57 -6.85 7.95 -10.73
CA ALA A 57 -6.27 7.76 -12.06
C ALA A 57 -5.18 6.67 -12.06
N ASP A 58 -4.85 6.17 -13.26
CA ASP A 58 -3.72 5.27 -13.53
C ASP A 58 -3.69 3.94 -12.77
N GLY A 59 -4.86 3.48 -12.29
CA GLY A 59 -4.97 2.20 -11.59
C GLY A 59 -4.56 2.24 -10.11
N TYR A 60 -4.38 3.43 -9.55
CA TYR A 60 -4.22 3.63 -8.11
C TYR A 60 -5.57 3.57 -7.41
N VAL A 61 -5.63 2.92 -6.24
CA VAL A 61 -6.87 2.87 -5.43
C VAL A 61 -6.54 3.11 -3.97
N LEU A 62 -7.16 4.13 -3.36
CA LEU A 62 -7.05 4.34 -1.91
C LEU A 62 -7.97 3.36 -1.19
N LEU A 63 -7.47 2.68 -0.15
CA LEU A 63 -8.17 1.61 0.54
C LEU A 63 -8.72 2.03 1.91
N CYS A 64 -9.81 1.39 2.32
CA CYS A 64 -10.73 1.70 3.43
C CYS A 64 -10.12 2.02 4.83
N ALA A 65 -8.81 1.94 5.04
CA ALA A 65 -8.16 2.44 6.25
C ALA A 65 -8.01 3.98 6.20
N TYR A 66 -9.12 4.72 6.13
CA TYR A 66 -9.15 6.17 6.03
C TYR A 66 -9.78 6.85 7.24
N ASP A 67 -9.64 8.16 7.34
CA ASP A 67 -10.19 8.96 8.43
C ASP A 67 -11.72 9.10 8.30
N CYS A 68 -12.45 8.87 9.38
CA CYS A 68 -13.90 9.10 9.36
C CYS A 68 -14.24 10.61 9.39
N THR A 69 -13.28 11.46 9.74
CA THR A 69 -13.46 12.90 9.89
C THR A 69 -12.45 13.66 9.05
N THR A 70 -12.90 14.67 8.32
CA THR A 70 -12.01 15.59 7.62
C THR A 70 -11.16 16.36 8.63
N ARG A 71 -9.83 16.30 8.50
CA ARG A 71 -8.91 17.08 9.34
C ARG A 71 -8.37 18.27 8.59
N LEU A 72 -8.01 19.30 9.35
CA LEU A 72 -7.24 20.42 8.82
C LEU A 72 -5.93 19.90 8.25
N PHE A 73 -5.62 20.30 7.03
CA PHE A 73 -4.34 19.98 6.42
C PHE A 73 -3.25 20.83 7.08
N PRO A 74 -2.18 20.23 7.61
CA PRO A 74 -1.06 20.96 8.18
C PRO A 74 -0.49 22.00 7.22
N VAL A 75 -0.20 23.21 7.72
CA VAL A 75 0.27 24.34 6.91
C VAL A 75 1.57 24.00 6.17
N ILE A 76 2.51 23.30 6.82
CA ILE A 76 3.79 22.92 6.21
C ILE A 76 3.57 21.95 5.04
N GLU A 77 2.69 20.97 5.21
CA GLU A 77 2.33 20.02 4.16
C GLU A 77 1.63 20.74 2.99
N SER A 78 0.80 21.76 3.29
CA SER A 78 0.12 22.57 2.27
C SER A 78 1.11 23.37 1.40
N LEU A 79 2.19 23.89 2.01
CA LEU A 79 3.23 24.62 1.29
C LEU A 79 4.05 23.68 0.39
N ALA A 80 4.38 22.48 0.88
CA ALA A 80 5.07 21.48 0.08
C ALA A 80 4.21 21.02 -1.11
N LEU A 81 2.91 20.83 -0.89
CA LEU A 81 1.96 20.50 -1.95
C LEU A 81 1.81 21.64 -2.96
N TRP A 82 1.78 22.89 -2.49
CA TRP A 82 1.73 24.07 -3.35
C TRP A 82 2.95 24.12 -4.29
N GLY A 83 4.16 23.97 -3.74
CA GLY A 83 5.39 23.93 -4.56
C GLY A 83 5.40 22.78 -5.57
N TYR A 84 4.94 21.59 -5.17
CA TYR A 84 4.84 20.45 -6.09
C TYR A 84 3.84 20.70 -7.23
N LEU A 85 2.69 21.31 -6.94
CA LEU A 85 1.67 21.61 -7.94
C LEU A 85 2.12 22.71 -8.91
N GLU A 86 2.85 23.71 -8.41
CA GLU A 86 3.47 24.75 -9.24
C GLU A 86 4.51 24.14 -10.21
N GLU A 87 5.36 23.23 -9.73
CA GLU A 87 6.30 22.47 -10.57
C GLU A 87 5.58 21.62 -11.63
N CYS A 88 4.39 21.10 -11.32
CA CYS A 88 3.55 20.35 -12.26
C CYS A 88 2.79 21.25 -13.25
N GLY A 89 2.88 22.58 -13.12
CA GLY A 89 2.21 23.54 -13.99
C GLY A 89 0.73 23.77 -13.69
N ALA A 90 0.27 23.45 -12.47
CA ALA A 90 -1.11 23.71 -12.08
C ALA A 90 -1.33 25.21 -11.78
N GLU A 91 -2.37 25.82 -12.37
CA GLU A 91 -2.77 27.19 -12.06
C GLU A 91 -3.52 27.22 -10.73
N LEU A 92 -2.81 27.62 -9.66
CA LEU A 92 -3.39 27.74 -8.32
C LEU A 92 -3.66 29.20 -7.97
N PRO A 93 -4.82 29.53 -7.37
CA PRO A 93 -5.07 30.88 -6.89
C PRO A 93 -4.06 31.28 -5.80
N ALA A 94 -3.72 32.57 -5.72
CA ALA A 94 -2.68 33.09 -4.82
C ALA A 94 -2.94 32.83 -3.32
N ASN A 95 -4.20 32.56 -2.94
CA ASN A 95 -4.63 32.20 -1.59
C ASN A 95 -5.01 30.72 -1.47
N TRP A 96 -4.49 29.86 -2.36
CA TRP A 96 -4.80 28.44 -2.32
C TRP A 96 -4.30 27.82 -1.01
N VAL A 97 -5.26 27.32 -0.23
CA VAL A 97 -4.99 26.55 0.98
C VAL A 97 -5.84 25.29 0.91
N MET A 98 -5.19 24.16 1.08
CA MET A 98 -5.91 22.90 1.27
C MET A 98 -6.54 22.90 2.66
N GLU A 99 -7.83 23.23 2.76
CA GLU A 99 -8.45 23.41 4.08
C GLU A 99 -8.68 22.08 4.81
N LYS A 100 -9.24 21.07 4.13
CA LYS A 100 -9.69 19.83 4.76
C LYS A 100 -9.50 18.63 3.85
N THR A 101 -8.97 17.54 4.41
CA THR A 101 -8.79 16.29 3.67
C THR A 101 -9.11 15.06 4.52
N TYR A 102 -9.39 13.96 3.83
CA TYR A 102 -9.37 12.64 4.44
C TYR A 102 -7.98 12.05 4.31
N LYS A 103 -7.40 11.62 5.44
CA LYS A 103 -6.17 10.83 5.46
C LYS A 103 -6.51 9.38 5.15
N TRP A 104 -5.75 8.77 4.25
CA TRP A 104 -5.86 7.38 3.85
C TRP A 104 -4.58 6.66 4.26
N ALA A 105 -4.71 5.49 4.86
CA ALA A 105 -3.55 4.77 5.37
C ALA A 105 -2.91 3.84 4.34
N HIS A 106 -3.69 3.36 3.37
CA HIS A 106 -3.28 2.34 2.42
C HIS A 106 -3.58 2.77 0.99
N LEU A 107 -2.63 2.52 0.10
CA LEU A 107 -2.74 2.74 -1.35
C LEU A 107 -2.50 1.41 -2.09
N LEU A 108 -3.46 0.98 -2.89
CA LEU A 108 -3.27 -0.08 -3.87
C LEU A 108 -2.58 0.51 -5.09
N LEU A 109 -1.41 -0.04 -5.40
CA LEU A 109 -0.62 0.30 -6.57
C LEU A 109 -1.16 -0.43 -7.82
N PRO A 110 -0.85 0.05 -9.04
CA PRO A 110 -1.30 -0.59 -10.28
C PRO A 110 -0.81 -2.04 -10.45
N ASN A 111 0.32 -2.37 -9.83
CA ASN A 111 0.86 -3.74 -9.78
C ASN A 111 0.12 -4.67 -8.81
N GLY A 112 -0.88 -4.17 -8.08
CA GLY A 112 -1.68 -4.92 -7.10
C GLY A 112 -1.06 -5.01 -5.70
N HIS A 113 0.11 -4.39 -5.46
CA HIS A 113 0.67 -4.30 -4.12
C HIS A 113 -0.01 -3.20 -3.30
N ILE A 114 -0.06 -3.40 -1.99
CA ILE A 114 -0.58 -2.41 -1.05
C ILE A 114 0.60 -1.71 -0.41
N ALA A 115 0.70 -0.40 -0.62
CA ALA A 115 1.60 0.48 0.09
C ALA A 115 0.91 0.99 1.37
N CYS A 116 1.61 0.88 2.49
CA CYS A 116 1.12 1.34 3.79
C CYS A 116 1.65 2.75 4.10
N SER A 117 1.14 3.37 5.16
CA SER A 117 1.59 4.66 5.66
C SER A 117 1.78 4.62 7.17
N ALA A 118 2.55 5.56 7.67
CA ALA A 118 2.89 5.70 9.08
C ALA A 118 1.66 5.93 9.96
N TRP A 119 0.68 6.68 9.45
CA TRP A 119 -0.41 7.22 10.27
C TRP A 119 -1.18 6.16 11.06
N LYS A 120 -1.53 5.02 10.45
CA LYS A 120 -2.17 3.91 11.19
C LYS A 120 -1.19 2.89 11.78
N GLU A 121 0.05 2.85 11.32
CA GLU A 121 1.08 1.98 11.89
C GLU A 121 1.58 2.51 13.24
N GLN A 122 1.77 3.83 13.37
CA GLN A 122 2.26 4.48 14.59
C GLN A 122 1.27 4.43 15.77
N ALA A 123 0.01 4.11 15.52
CA ALA A 123 -0.99 3.91 16.58
C ALA A 123 -0.79 2.59 17.35
N LYS A 124 0.07 1.69 16.86
CA LYS A 124 0.40 0.40 17.49
C LYS A 124 1.75 0.47 18.20
N ALA A 125 1.97 -0.42 19.16
CA ALA A 125 3.27 -0.51 19.83
C ALA A 125 4.38 -0.85 18.82
N LEU A 126 5.55 -0.21 18.96
CA LEU A 126 6.68 -0.39 18.03
C LEU A 126 7.14 -1.86 17.92
N LEU A 127 7.04 -2.62 19.01
CA LEU A 127 7.41 -4.04 19.05
C LEU A 127 6.39 -4.94 18.31
N GLU A 128 5.19 -4.45 18.07
CA GLU A 128 4.10 -5.19 17.40
C GLU A 128 3.91 -4.76 15.93
N THR A 129 4.65 -3.73 15.50
CA THR A 129 4.40 -3.07 14.21
C THR A 129 5.51 -3.36 13.23
N ARG A 130 5.21 -4.21 12.24
CA ARG A 130 6.06 -4.37 11.06
C ARG A 130 6.04 -3.08 10.25
N ILE A 131 7.17 -2.40 10.15
CA ILE A 131 7.35 -1.18 9.36
C ILE A 131 7.14 -1.50 7.88
N ALA A 132 6.03 -1.04 7.29
CA ALA A 132 5.71 -1.27 5.87
C ALA A 132 5.45 0.04 5.09
N HIS A 133 5.80 1.18 5.68
CA HIS A 133 5.56 2.52 5.14
C HIS A 133 6.83 3.23 4.63
N CYS A 134 7.94 2.50 4.50
CA CYS A 134 9.17 3.00 3.88
C CYS A 134 9.13 2.79 2.37
N ILE A 135 9.44 3.83 1.61
CA ILE A 135 9.50 3.81 0.15
C ILE A 135 10.89 4.17 -0.34
N LYS A 136 11.25 3.60 -1.49
CA LYS A 136 12.44 3.97 -2.24
C LYS A 136 12.03 4.98 -3.30
N LEU A 137 12.60 6.18 -3.24
CA LEU A 137 12.42 7.25 -4.21
C LEU A 137 13.61 7.28 -5.16
N GLN A 138 13.36 7.66 -6.40
CA GLN A 138 14.40 7.91 -7.40
C GLN A 138 14.23 9.34 -7.89
N THR A 139 14.96 10.27 -7.29
CA THR A 139 14.88 11.70 -7.58
C THR A 139 16.20 12.12 -8.22
N GLN A 140 16.16 12.71 -9.42
CA GLN A 140 17.35 13.19 -10.14
C GLN A 140 18.49 12.15 -10.27
N GLY A 141 18.15 10.86 -10.36
CA GLY A 141 19.12 9.77 -10.47
C GLY A 141 19.71 9.28 -9.12
N ILE A 142 19.35 9.91 -8.01
CA ILE A 142 19.74 9.49 -6.66
C ILE A 142 18.64 8.62 -6.07
N VAL A 143 19.06 7.53 -5.43
CA VAL A 143 18.16 6.66 -4.67
C VAL A 143 18.07 7.18 -3.24
N GLU A 144 16.87 7.58 -2.84
CA GLU A 144 16.58 8.04 -1.50
C GLU A 144 15.56 7.12 -0.83
N PHE A 145 15.57 7.10 0.50
CA PHE A 145 14.58 6.38 1.28
C PHE A 145 13.75 7.38 2.06
N ALA A 146 12.43 7.26 1.92
CA ALA A 146 11.49 8.14 2.58
C ALA A 146 10.42 7.33 3.31
N LYS A 147 9.74 8.04 4.19
CA LYS A 147 8.65 7.53 5.00
C LYS A 147 7.35 8.13 4.48
N VAL A 148 6.34 7.32 4.22
CA VAL A 148 5.01 7.83 3.84
C VAL A 148 4.20 8.05 5.09
N ASP A 149 3.81 9.29 5.37
CA ASP A 149 3.01 9.60 6.55
C ASP A 149 1.54 9.26 6.35
N PHE A 150 0.94 9.68 5.23
CA PHE A 150 -0.43 9.35 4.85
C PHE A 150 -0.64 9.59 3.34
N TYR A 151 -1.72 9.04 2.79
CA TYR A 151 -2.19 9.32 1.44
C TYR A 151 -3.42 10.22 1.49
N PHE A 152 -3.66 10.97 0.42
CA PHE A 152 -4.87 11.77 0.26
C PHE A 152 -5.26 11.82 -1.22
N TRP A 153 -6.51 12.18 -1.48
CA TRP A 153 -6.99 12.48 -2.83
C TRP A 153 -7.50 13.90 -2.86
N TYR A 154 -7.12 14.63 -3.90
CA TYR A 154 -7.55 15.99 -4.14
C TYR A 154 -7.91 16.14 -5.61
N LYS A 155 -9.01 16.83 -5.88
CA LYS A 155 -9.43 17.16 -7.23
C LYS A 155 -9.11 18.63 -7.46
N ILE A 156 -8.21 18.91 -8.40
CA ILE A 156 -8.00 20.24 -8.93
C ILE A 156 -9.23 20.55 -9.80
N LEU A 157 -9.90 21.66 -9.52
CA LEU A 157 -10.98 22.16 -10.36
C LEU A 157 -10.34 22.95 -11.49
N ASP A 158 -10.59 22.55 -12.73
CA ASP A 158 -10.27 23.34 -13.92
C ASP A 158 -11.08 24.65 -13.95
#